data_AF-A0A5N7Z6V4-F1
#
_entry.id   AF-A0A5N7Z6V4-F1
#
_cell.length_a   1.000
_cell.length_b   1.000
_cell.length_c   1.000
_cell.angle_alpha   90.00
_cell.angle_beta   90.00
_cell.angle_gamma   90.00
#
_symmetry.space_group_name_H-M   'P 1'
#
loop_
_entity.id
_entity.type
_entity.pdbx_description
1 polymer ?
#
loop_
_entity_poly.entity_id
_entity_poly.type
_entity_poly.pdbx_seq_one_letter_code
_entity_poly.pdbx_strand_id
1 'polypeptide(L)'
;GYESDKEILQIFDLAEEVKVSKAALKKVEGRTLAARVLNTWFEDFVDEDTGEVVSIERNEIILDRETILEKEHLDLILDAGVKSILIHKENSNEFSIIQNTLQKDPTNSEKEAVEYIYRQLRNADPPDEETARGIIEKLFFSEQRYSLGEVGRYRLNKKLGLNIPTTTEVLTKEDIIAIVRHLIELVNSKAEVDDIDHLSNRRIKTVGEQLAGQFGVGLSRIARTIKERMNVRDNEVFTPIDLINAKTLSSVINSFFGTNQLSQFMDQTNPLAEITHKRRLSALGPGGLSRERAGFEVRDVHYTHYGRLCPIETPEGPNIGLISSLGVYAKVNGMGFIETPYRKVENGKVNLVETPIYLSAEEEEGKMIAQANIEMDENGTITADRVIAREEGDFPVVEPNVVHYTDVAPNQIASISASLIPFLEHDDANRALMGSNMMRQAVPLLRPEAPIVGTGLERQVASDSRVLINAEGSGTVEYVDANMITIKYDRTDAERAVSFDPDEKTYQLIKFRKTNQSTS
;
A
#
# COMPACT_ATOMS: atom_id res chain seq x y z
N GLY A 1 -21.78 15.00 -12.14
CA GLY A 1 -20.80 14.06 -12.71
C GLY A 1 -20.27 14.66 -13.97
N TYR A 2 -20.36 13.92 -15.07
CA TYR A 2 -20.63 14.44 -16.41
C TYR A 2 -22.08 14.07 -16.71
N GLU A 3 -22.86 14.97 -17.27
CA GLU A 3 -24.32 14.88 -17.29
C GLU A 3 -24.86 14.30 -18.59
N SER A 4 -24.12 14.45 -19.70
CA SER A 4 -24.57 14.07 -21.03
C SER A 4 -23.64 13.07 -21.71
N ASP A 5 -24.21 12.22 -22.57
CA ASP A 5 -23.47 11.35 -23.50
C ASP A 5 -22.38 12.12 -24.25
N LYS A 6 -22.63 13.40 -24.56
CA LYS A 6 -21.68 14.29 -25.22
C LYS A 6 -20.39 14.44 -24.44
N GLU A 7 -20.50 14.74 -23.15
CA GLU A 7 -19.34 14.94 -22.30
C GLU A 7 -18.56 13.64 -22.13
N ILE A 8 -19.25 12.51 -21.97
CA ILE A 8 -18.63 11.19 -21.84
C ILE A 8 -17.88 10.81 -23.12
N LEU A 9 -18.49 10.97 -24.29
CA LEU A 9 -17.89 10.61 -25.57
C LEU A 9 -16.73 11.53 -25.95
N GLN A 10 -16.75 12.80 -25.52
CA GLN A 10 -15.66 13.74 -25.73
C GLN A 10 -14.42 13.43 -24.88
N ILE A 11 -14.59 12.90 -23.67
CA ILE A 11 -13.47 12.52 -22.78
C ILE A 11 -12.56 11.46 -23.41
N PHE A 12 -13.12 10.58 -24.24
CA PHE A 12 -12.42 9.50 -24.92
C PHE A 12 -12.23 9.78 -26.42
N ASP A 13 -12.58 10.98 -26.88
CA ASP A 13 -12.46 11.43 -28.28
C ASP A 13 -13.14 10.49 -29.32
N LEU A 14 -14.28 9.90 -28.94
CA LEU A 14 -14.95 8.83 -29.70
C LEU A 14 -15.93 9.31 -30.76
N ALA A 15 -16.39 10.55 -30.63
CA ALA A 15 -17.46 11.10 -31.43
C ALA A 15 -17.07 12.44 -32.05
N GLU A 16 -17.52 12.64 -33.29
CA GLU A 16 -17.47 13.92 -34.00
C GLU A 16 -18.81 14.65 -33.79
N GLU A 17 -18.74 15.91 -33.35
CA GLU A 17 -19.94 16.75 -33.23
C GLU A 17 -20.26 17.40 -34.57
N VAL A 18 -21.46 17.12 -35.10
CA VAL A 18 -21.95 17.68 -36.35
C VAL A 18 -23.15 18.57 -36.06
N LYS A 19 -23.04 19.86 -36.42
CA LYS A 19 -24.16 20.81 -36.28
C LYS A 19 -25.29 20.45 -37.23
N VAL A 20 -26.52 20.44 -36.73
CA VAL A 20 -27.70 20.08 -37.51
C VAL A 20 -27.99 21.17 -38.54
N SER A 21 -27.75 20.87 -39.81
CA SER A 21 -28.14 21.68 -40.96
C SER A 21 -28.38 20.77 -42.15
N LYS A 22 -29.29 21.13 -43.07
CA LYS A 22 -29.62 20.31 -44.25
C LYS A 22 -28.40 19.92 -45.10
N ALA A 23 -27.35 20.75 -45.10
CA ALA A 23 -26.10 20.47 -45.82
C ALA A 23 -25.13 19.56 -45.03
N ALA A 24 -25.09 19.70 -43.69
CA ALA A 24 -24.25 18.86 -42.84
C ALA A 24 -24.83 17.44 -42.72
N LEU A 25 -26.15 17.31 -42.52
CA LEU A 25 -26.84 16.02 -42.39
C LEU A 25 -26.71 15.13 -43.63
N LYS A 26 -26.67 15.71 -44.83
CA LYS A 26 -26.38 14.98 -46.07
C LYS A 26 -24.96 14.42 -46.16
N LYS A 27 -23.98 14.99 -45.44
CA LYS A 27 -22.59 14.50 -45.42
C LYS A 27 -22.39 13.32 -44.47
N VAL A 28 -23.33 13.10 -43.56
CA VAL A 28 -23.27 12.03 -42.55
C VAL A 28 -24.30 10.92 -42.79
N GLU A 29 -25.00 10.98 -43.92
CA GLU A 29 -25.85 9.89 -44.43
C GLU A 29 -25.01 8.61 -44.59
N GLY A 30 -25.44 7.52 -43.94
CA GLY A 30 -24.70 6.25 -43.88
C GLY A 30 -23.71 6.10 -42.71
N ARG A 31 -23.52 7.11 -41.85
CA ARG A 31 -22.72 6.99 -40.61
C ARG A 31 -23.59 6.61 -39.40
N THR A 32 -22.98 6.05 -38.36
CA THR A 32 -23.65 5.60 -37.13
C THR A 32 -23.72 6.68 -36.05
N LEU A 33 -24.88 6.81 -35.42
CA LEU A 33 -25.11 7.71 -34.29
C LEU A 33 -24.39 7.22 -33.02
N ALA A 34 -23.62 8.11 -32.38
CA ALA A 34 -22.87 7.81 -31.15
C ALA A 34 -23.63 8.09 -29.86
N ALA A 35 -24.64 8.96 -29.89
CA ALA A 35 -25.48 9.29 -28.75
C ALA A 35 -26.96 9.23 -29.13
N ARG A 36 -27.84 9.04 -28.14
CA ARG A 36 -29.29 9.11 -28.37
C ARG A 36 -29.67 10.53 -28.81
N VAL A 37 -30.65 10.62 -29.71
CA VAL A 37 -31.30 11.89 -30.04
C VAL A 37 -32.54 11.99 -29.18
N LEU A 38 -32.50 12.89 -28.19
CA LEU A 38 -33.58 13.10 -27.23
C LEU A 38 -34.39 14.35 -27.62
N ASN A 39 -35.71 14.27 -27.49
CA ASN A 39 -36.56 15.44 -27.35
C ASN A 39 -36.75 15.71 -25.87
N THR A 40 -36.30 16.87 -25.40
CA THR A 40 -36.36 17.23 -23.99
C THR A 40 -37.30 18.42 -23.82
N TRP A 41 -38.30 18.27 -22.96
CA TRP A 41 -39.18 19.38 -22.56
C TRP A 41 -39.38 19.40 -21.04
N PHE A 42 -39.70 20.57 -20.52
CA PHE A 42 -40.02 20.78 -19.12
C PHE A 42 -41.53 20.77 -18.95
N GLU A 43 -42.02 19.96 -18.03
CA GLU A 43 -43.42 19.92 -17.64
C GLU A 43 -43.53 20.45 -16.21
N ASP A 44 -44.18 21.60 -16.05
CA ASP A 44 -44.39 22.24 -14.76
C ASP A 44 -45.56 21.57 -14.04
N PHE A 45 -45.27 20.94 -12.92
CA PHE A 45 -46.28 20.36 -12.04
C PHE A 45 -46.52 21.29 -10.86
N VAL A 46 -47.78 21.58 -10.56
CA VAL A 46 -48.14 22.33 -9.35
C VAL A 46 -48.57 21.30 -8.31
N ASP A 47 -47.84 21.23 -7.20
CA ASP A 47 -48.24 20.40 -6.06
C ASP A 47 -49.49 21.04 -5.42
N GLU A 48 -50.61 20.30 -5.43
CA GLU A 48 -51.91 20.79 -4.95
C GLU A 48 -51.91 21.07 -3.43
N ASP A 49 -51.01 20.46 -2.66
CA ASP A 49 -50.94 20.62 -1.20
C ASP A 49 -49.98 21.73 -0.76
N THR A 50 -48.90 21.98 -1.52
CA THR A 50 -47.86 22.98 -1.16
C THR A 50 -47.91 24.25 -2.02
N GLY A 51 -48.55 24.20 -3.19
CA GLY A 51 -48.57 25.30 -4.16
C GLY A 51 -47.22 25.57 -4.83
N GLU A 52 -46.23 24.70 -4.62
CA GLU A 52 -44.92 24.79 -5.27
C GLU A 52 -44.99 24.26 -6.70
N VAL A 53 -44.37 25.00 -7.63
CA VAL A 53 -44.23 24.59 -9.04
C VAL A 53 -42.93 23.82 -9.17
N VAL A 54 -43.03 22.52 -9.43
CA VAL A 54 -41.90 21.63 -9.67
C VAL A 54 -41.83 21.34 -11.17
N SER A 55 -40.81 21.89 -11.83
CA SER A 55 -40.52 21.60 -13.23
C SER A 55 -39.83 20.24 -13.35
N ILE A 56 -40.45 19.28 -14.02
CA ILE A 56 -39.88 17.96 -14.29
C ILE A 56 -39.40 17.90 -15.73
N GLU A 57 -38.13 17.56 -15.93
CA GLU A 57 -37.56 17.30 -17.25
C GLU A 57 -38.03 15.93 -17.75
N ARG A 58 -38.66 15.89 -18.93
CA ARG A 58 -39.03 14.65 -19.62
C ARG A 58 -38.21 14.51 -20.89
N ASN A 59 -37.71 13.29 -21.09
CA ASN A 59 -36.92 12.90 -22.24
C ASN A 59 -37.68 11.85 -23.05
N GLU A 60 -37.91 12.13 -24.33
CA GLU A 60 -38.39 11.16 -25.31
C GLU A 60 -37.24 10.76 -26.23
N ILE A 61 -37.01 9.46 -26.38
CA ILE A 61 -35.96 8.93 -27.25
C ILE A 61 -36.52 8.89 -28.68
N ILE A 62 -35.98 9.73 -29.56
CA ILE A 62 -36.37 9.80 -30.98
C ILE A 62 -35.59 8.78 -31.78
N LEU A 63 -34.27 8.70 -31.54
CA LEU A 63 -33.36 7.75 -32.17
C LEU A 63 -32.43 7.16 -31.14
N ASP A 64 -32.27 5.83 -31.20
CA ASP A 64 -31.36 5.08 -30.34
C ASP A 64 -29.91 5.15 -30.84
N ARG A 65 -28.97 4.89 -29.92
CA ARG A 65 -27.53 4.75 -30.19
C ARG A 65 -27.30 3.66 -31.26
N GLU A 66 -26.25 3.77 -32.06
CA GLU A 66 -25.87 2.82 -33.13
C GLU A 66 -26.85 2.72 -34.32
N THR A 67 -27.85 3.61 -34.40
CA THR A 67 -28.73 3.67 -35.57
C THR A 67 -27.96 4.21 -36.79
N ILE A 68 -28.01 3.48 -37.91
CA ILE A 68 -27.45 3.93 -39.19
C ILE A 68 -28.35 5.05 -39.72
N LEU A 69 -27.75 6.20 -40.04
CA LEU A 69 -28.50 7.36 -40.53
C LEU A 69 -28.97 7.15 -41.97
N GLU A 70 -30.26 6.84 -42.14
CA GLU A 70 -30.98 6.81 -43.41
C GLU A 70 -31.76 8.12 -43.62
N LYS A 71 -32.29 8.34 -44.83
CA LYS A 71 -33.01 9.59 -45.16
C LYS A 71 -34.19 9.88 -44.23
N GLU A 72 -34.91 8.84 -43.80
CA GLU A 72 -36.05 8.97 -42.88
C GLU A 72 -35.61 9.47 -41.49
N HIS A 73 -34.44 9.05 -41.02
CA HIS A 73 -33.86 9.49 -39.75
C HIS A 73 -33.41 10.96 -39.80
N LEU A 74 -32.97 11.45 -40.97
CA LEU A 74 -32.54 12.84 -41.13
C LEU A 74 -33.70 13.84 -40.99
N ASP A 75 -34.88 13.48 -41.48
CA ASP A 75 -36.08 14.31 -41.36
C ASP A 75 -36.57 14.34 -39.91
N LEU A 76 -36.54 13.21 -39.20
CA LEU A 76 -36.87 13.13 -37.76
C LEU A 76 -35.95 14.01 -36.89
N ILE A 77 -34.64 14.04 -37.18
CA ILE A 77 -33.68 14.88 -36.46
C ILE A 77 -33.93 16.37 -36.72
N LEU A 78 -34.33 16.73 -37.94
CA LEU A 78 -34.68 18.11 -38.30
C LEU A 78 -35.96 18.58 -37.60
N ASP A 79 -36.97 17.71 -37.54
CA ASP A 79 -38.25 18.00 -36.88
C ASP A 79 -38.10 18.07 -35.35
N ALA A 80 -37.17 17.30 -34.78
CA ALA A 80 -36.82 17.32 -33.36
C ALA A 80 -36.16 18.64 -32.89
N GLY A 81 -35.67 19.48 -33.80
CA GLY A 81 -35.08 20.78 -33.46
C GLY A 81 -33.74 20.72 -32.69
N VAL A 82 -33.04 19.60 -32.73
CA VAL A 82 -31.78 19.39 -31.99
C VAL A 82 -30.64 20.20 -32.63
N LYS A 83 -29.76 20.81 -31.82
CA LYS A 83 -28.70 21.74 -32.29
C LYS A 83 -27.49 21.02 -32.92
N SER A 84 -27.11 19.86 -32.39
CA SER A 84 -25.99 19.06 -32.87
C SER A 84 -26.23 17.57 -32.60
N ILE A 85 -25.66 16.73 -33.46
CA ILE A 85 -25.65 15.27 -33.32
C ILE A 85 -24.21 14.76 -33.19
N LEU A 86 -24.05 13.64 -32.51
CA LEU A 86 -22.75 12.99 -32.29
C LEU A 86 -22.67 11.72 -33.13
N ILE A 87 -21.58 11.58 -33.88
CA ILE A 87 -21.38 10.48 -34.82
C ILE A 87 -20.06 9.81 -34.52
N HIS A 88 -20.01 8.48 -34.63
CA HIS A 88 -18.78 7.74 -34.38
C HIS A 88 -17.67 8.18 -35.34
N LYS A 89 -16.44 8.28 -34.82
CA LYS A 89 -15.24 8.41 -35.66
C LYS A 89 -14.90 7.04 -36.27
N GLU A 90 -14.55 7.03 -37.55
CA GLU A 90 -14.33 5.81 -38.36
C GLU A 90 -13.14 4.92 -37.91
N ASN A 91 -12.32 5.34 -36.94
CA ASN A 91 -11.09 4.65 -36.54
C ASN A 91 -10.99 4.22 -35.06
N SER A 92 -12.11 4.15 -34.33
CA SER A 92 -12.06 3.89 -32.88
C SER A 92 -12.39 2.44 -32.48
N ASN A 93 -11.64 1.45 -33.00
CA ASN A 93 -11.78 0.06 -32.50
C ASN A 93 -11.36 -0.07 -31.02
N GLU A 94 -10.43 0.78 -30.57
CA GLU A 94 -9.85 0.76 -29.22
C GLU A 94 -10.88 1.00 -28.10
N PHE A 95 -11.97 1.70 -28.39
CA PHE A 95 -12.98 2.08 -27.40
C PHE A 95 -14.37 1.51 -27.71
N SER A 96 -14.45 0.49 -28.55
CA SER A 96 -15.68 -0.28 -28.82
C SER A 96 -16.36 -0.77 -27.53
N ILE A 97 -15.60 -1.01 -26.47
CA ILE A 97 -16.11 -1.39 -25.14
C ILE A 97 -17.01 -0.30 -24.56
N ILE A 98 -16.62 0.98 -24.66
CA ILE A 98 -17.42 2.10 -24.15
C ILE A 98 -18.72 2.20 -24.95
N GLN A 99 -18.65 2.02 -26.27
CA GLN A 99 -19.81 2.07 -27.17
C GLN A 99 -20.82 0.96 -26.82
N ASN A 100 -20.33 -0.27 -26.65
CA ASN A 100 -21.15 -1.41 -26.22
C ASN A 100 -21.76 -1.22 -24.81
N THR A 101 -21.02 -0.59 -23.90
CA THR A 101 -21.53 -0.28 -22.56
C THR A 101 -22.61 0.79 -22.61
N LEU A 102 -22.42 1.87 -23.38
CA LEU A 102 -23.42 2.91 -23.60
C LEU A 102 -24.66 2.32 -24.27
N GLN A 103 -24.55 1.37 -25.21
CA GLN A 103 -25.71 0.72 -25.80
C GLN A 103 -26.59 0.00 -24.75
N LYS A 104 -25.96 -0.62 -23.75
CA LYS A 104 -26.66 -1.34 -22.68
C LYS A 104 -27.13 -0.44 -21.53
N ASP A 105 -26.71 0.82 -21.51
CA ASP A 105 -27.07 1.78 -20.46
C ASP A 105 -28.53 2.26 -20.63
N PRO A 106 -29.40 1.97 -19.64
CA PRO A 106 -30.80 2.40 -19.69
C PRO A 106 -30.98 3.89 -19.35
N THR A 107 -29.96 4.56 -18.81
CA THR A 107 -30.05 5.92 -18.26
C THR A 107 -29.73 6.99 -19.31
N ASN A 108 -30.35 8.17 -19.16
CA ASN A 108 -30.23 9.30 -20.11
C ASN A 108 -29.87 10.62 -19.44
N SER A 109 -29.98 10.71 -18.11
CA SER A 109 -29.68 11.91 -17.33
C SER A 109 -28.89 11.56 -16.07
N GLU A 110 -28.20 12.56 -15.51
CA GLU A 110 -27.50 12.40 -14.21
C GLU A 110 -28.46 11.89 -13.12
N LYS A 111 -29.69 12.44 -13.09
CA LYS A 111 -30.70 12.06 -12.10
C LYS A 111 -31.07 10.58 -12.21
N GLU A 112 -31.39 10.10 -13.41
CA GLU A 112 -31.69 8.69 -13.64
C GLU A 112 -30.52 7.77 -13.26
N ALA A 113 -29.29 8.18 -13.57
CA ALA A 113 -28.09 7.44 -13.23
C ALA A 113 -27.87 7.34 -11.71
N VAL A 114 -28.08 8.43 -10.98
CA VAL A 114 -27.97 8.47 -9.52
C VAL A 114 -29.03 7.58 -8.87
N GLU A 115 -30.27 7.63 -9.36
CA GLU A 115 -31.36 6.75 -8.88
C GLU A 115 -31.07 5.28 -9.19
N TYR A 116 -30.57 4.96 -10.38
CA TYR A 116 -30.20 3.61 -10.78
C TYR A 116 -29.10 3.03 -9.88
N ILE A 117 -28.04 3.81 -9.61
CA ILE A 117 -26.97 3.41 -8.69
C ILE A 117 -27.52 3.20 -7.27
N TYR A 118 -28.42 4.08 -6.80
CA TYR A 118 -29.03 3.93 -5.49
C TYR A 118 -29.82 2.62 -5.37
N ARG A 119 -30.66 2.29 -6.37
CA ARG A 119 -31.41 1.04 -6.44
C ARG A 119 -30.47 -0.16 -6.41
N GLN A 120 -29.38 -0.13 -7.17
CA GLN A 120 -28.41 -1.22 -7.20
C GLN A 120 -27.69 -1.44 -5.87
N LEU A 121 -27.42 -0.37 -5.12
CA LEU A 121 -26.73 -0.45 -3.83
C LEU A 121 -27.65 -0.84 -2.67
N ARG A 122 -28.91 -0.40 -2.68
CA ARG A 122 -29.84 -0.57 -1.54
C ARG A 122 -31.04 -1.46 -1.82
N ASN A 123 -31.23 -1.91 -3.06
CA ASN A 123 -32.43 -2.64 -3.50
C ASN A 123 -33.74 -1.92 -3.14
N ALA A 124 -33.73 -0.60 -3.14
CA ALA A 124 -34.86 0.25 -2.78
C ALA A 124 -34.84 1.54 -3.59
N ASP A 125 -36.00 2.16 -3.77
CA ASP A 125 -36.11 3.47 -4.40
C ASP A 125 -35.60 4.57 -3.46
N PRO A 126 -34.91 5.59 -3.99
CA PRO A 126 -34.50 6.73 -3.20
C PRO A 126 -35.73 7.55 -2.78
N PRO A 127 -35.75 8.09 -1.54
CA PRO A 127 -36.83 8.96 -1.08
C PRO A 127 -36.85 10.30 -1.83
N ASP A 128 -35.67 10.80 -2.21
CA ASP A 128 -35.46 12.07 -2.91
C ASP A 128 -34.08 12.04 -3.60
N GLU A 129 -33.89 12.92 -4.60
CA GLU A 129 -32.66 13.00 -5.38
C GLU A 129 -31.44 13.39 -4.52
N GLU A 130 -31.64 14.30 -3.56
CA GLU A 130 -30.57 14.80 -2.70
C GLU A 130 -29.99 13.68 -1.82
N THR A 131 -30.86 12.84 -1.27
CA THR A 131 -30.49 11.64 -0.51
C THR A 131 -29.71 10.67 -1.39
N ALA A 132 -30.13 10.47 -2.64
CA ALA A 132 -29.44 9.57 -3.56
C ALA A 132 -28.04 10.08 -3.91
N ARG A 133 -27.93 11.36 -4.28
CA ARG A 133 -26.67 12.05 -4.57
C ARG A 133 -25.74 12.06 -3.37
N GLY A 134 -26.28 12.36 -2.18
CA GLY A 134 -25.53 12.41 -0.93
C GLY A 134 -24.96 11.07 -0.49
N ILE A 135 -25.50 9.92 -0.94
CA ILE A 135 -24.87 8.62 -0.70
C ILE A 135 -23.61 8.46 -1.56
N ILE A 136 -23.70 8.76 -2.86
CA ILE A 136 -22.56 8.62 -3.78
C ILE A 136 -21.42 9.54 -3.33
N GLU A 137 -21.74 10.76 -2.93
CA GLU A 137 -20.78 11.72 -2.40
C GLU A 137 -20.09 11.20 -1.12
N LYS A 138 -20.85 10.58 -0.21
CA LYS A 138 -20.31 9.97 1.01
C LYS A 138 -19.49 8.71 0.75
N LEU A 139 -19.66 8.02 -0.37
CA LEU A 139 -18.95 6.77 -0.66
C LEU A 139 -17.50 7.01 -1.10
N PHE A 140 -17.27 7.98 -2.00
CA PHE A 140 -15.96 8.14 -2.65
C PHE A 140 -15.35 9.54 -2.48
N PHE A 141 -16.17 10.57 -2.25
CA PHE A 141 -15.76 11.98 -2.28
C PHE A 141 -15.71 12.62 -0.89
N SER A 142 -16.18 11.93 0.15
CA SER A 142 -16.18 12.44 1.52
C SER A 142 -14.95 12.00 2.30
N GLU A 143 -14.12 12.97 2.71
CA GLU A 143 -12.93 12.76 3.54
C GLU A 143 -13.23 12.08 4.90
N GLN A 144 -14.48 12.14 5.37
CA GLN A 144 -14.90 11.51 6.64
C GLN A 144 -15.19 10.01 6.52
N ARG A 145 -15.36 9.51 5.30
CA ARG A 145 -15.83 8.13 5.03
C ARG A 145 -14.88 7.37 4.14
N TYR A 146 -14.13 8.07 3.28
CA TYR A 146 -13.22 7.49 2.32
C TYR A 146 -11.87 8.21 2.40
N SER A 147 -10.80 7.43 2.44
CA SER A 147 -9.42 7.92 2.32
C SER A 147 -8.59 6.82 1.66
N LEU A 148 -7.89 7.20 0.59
CA LEU A 148 -6.82 6.42 -0.04
C LEU A 148 -5.56 6.39 0.85
N GLY A 149 -5.47 7.32 1.80
CA GLY A 149 -4.23 7.70 2.48
C GLY A 149 -3.19 8.27 1.51
N GLU A 150 -2.11 8.80 2.07
CA GLU A 150 -0.96 9.30 1.31
C GLU A 150 -0.39 8.25 0.33
N VAL A 151 -0.30 6.99 0.77
CA VAL A 151 0.28 5.90 -0.04
C VAL A 151 -0.64 5.50 -1.19
N GLY A 152 -1.95 5.40 -0.97
CA GLY A 152 -2.90 5.06 -2.03
C GLY A 152 -2.93 6.13 -3.11
N ARG A 153 -2.90 7.42 -2.71
CA ARG A 153 -2.81 8.55 -3.63
C ARG A 153 -1.49 8.53 -4.43
N TYR A 154 -0.36 8.30 -3.76
CA TYR A 154 0.94 8.16 -4.42
C TYR A 154 0.94 7.06 -5.48
N ARG A 155 0.45 5.86 -5.13
CA ARG A 155 0.40 4.71 -6.06
C ARG A 155 -0.53 4.98 -7.25
N LEU A 156 -1.71 5.54 -7.00
CA LEU A 156 -2.67 5.87 -8.05
C LEU A 156 -2.09 6.88 -9.04
N ASN A 157 -1.46 7.94 -8.53
CA ASN A 157 -0.83 8.96 -9.34
C ASN A 157 0.31 8.40 -10.19
N LYS A 158 1.19 7.60 -9.58
CA LYS A 158 2.34 7.02 -10.28
C LYS A 158 1.91 6.04 -11.37
N LYS A 159 0.92 5.18 -11.07
CA LYS A 159 0.40 4.17 -12.03
C LYS A 159 -0.33 4.82 -13.21
N LEU A 160 -1.14 5.85 -12.96
CA LEU A 160 -1.97 6.50 -13.98
C LEU A 160 -1.32 7.76 -14.59
N GLY A 161 -0.12 8.13 -14.15
CA GLY A 161 0.57 9.35 -14.60
C GLY A 161 -0.15 10.65 -14.22
N LEU A 162 -0.84 10.67 -13.08
CA LEU A 162 -1.61 11.83 -12.61
C LEU A 162 -0.75 12.72 -11.70
N ASN A 163 -0.94 14.04 -11.80
CA ASN A 163 -0.24 15.05 -11.00
C ASN A 163 -1.16 15.69 -9.94
N ILE A 164 -1.94 14.87 -9.23
CA ILE A 164 -2.84 15.33 -8.16
C ILE A 164 -2.04 15.46 -6.85
N PRO A 165 -2.24 16.50 -6.02
CA PRO A 165 -1.55 16.63 -4.74
C PRO A 165 -1.76 15.41 -3.83
N THR A 166 -0.71 14.99 -3.11
CA THR A 166 -0.77 13.88 -2.15
C THR A 166 -1.71 14.15 -0.97
N THR A 167 -2.05 15.43 -0.71
CA THR A 167 -3.01 15.86 0.31
C THR A 167 -4.46 15.47 -0.02
N THR A 168 -4.77 15.23 -1.30
CA THR A 168 -6.13 14.86 -1.72
C THR A 168 -6.31 13.37 -1.58
N GLU A 169 -6.81 12.93 -0.43
CA GLU A 169 -6.97 11.50 -0.11
C GLU A 169 -8.27 10.87 -0.62
N VAL A 170 -9.22 11.67 -1.11
CA VAL A 170 -10.48 11.17 -1.71
C VAL A 170 -10.31 10.92 -3.20
N LEU A 171 -11.15 10.07 -3.80
CA LEU A 171 -11.15 9.89 -5.26
C LEU A 171 -11.66 11.15 -5.95
N THR A 172 -11.05 11.47 -7.09
CA THR A 172 -11.47 12.58 -7.96
C THR A 172 -12.13 12.04 -9.23
N LYS A 173 -12.84 12.90 -9.95
CA LYS A 173 -13.43 12.52 -11.24
C LYS A 173 -12.34 12.15 -12.26
N GLU A 174 -11.21 12.85 -12.22
CA GLU A 174 -10.05 12.59 -13.08
C GLU A 174 -9.47 11.19 -12.82
N ASP A 175 -9.39 10.77 -11.56
CA ASP A 175 -8.95 9.42 -11.19
C ASP A 175 -9.83 8.35 -11.86
N ILE A 176 -11.15 8.49 -11.75
CA ILE A 176 -12.10 7.50 -12.29
C ILE A 176 -11.95 7.40 -13.81
N ILE A 177 -11.83 8.53 -14.51
CA ILE A 177 -11.60 8.54 -15.96
C ILE A 177 -10.29 7.84 -16.32
N ALA A 178 -9.21 8.15 -15.60
CA ALA A 178 -7.90 7.58 -15.85
C ALA A 178 -7.88 6.07 -15.58
N ILE A 179 -8.58 5.59 -14.54
CA ILE A 179 -8.77 4.16 -14.25
C ILE A 179 -9.50 3.47 -15.41
N VAL A 180 -10.60 4.05 -15.89
CA VAL A 180 -11.36 3.47 -17.02
C VAL A 180 -10.52 3.44 -18.30
N ARG A 181 -9.75 4.51 -18.57
CA ARG A 181 -8.82 4.55 -19.71
C ARG A 181 -7.76 3.46 -19.62
N HIS A 182 -7.13 3.31 -18.46
CA HIS A 182 -6.11 2.29 -18.25
C HIS A 182 -6.67 0.87 -18.38
N LEU A 183 -7.91 0.63 -17.91
CA LEU A 183 -8.58 -0.66 -18.09
C LEU A 183 -8.79 -1.00 -19.58
N ILE A 184 -9.10 0.00 -20.40
CA ILE A 184 -9.26 -0.18 -21.84
C ILE A 184 -7.92 -0.45 -22.53
N GLU A 185 -6.85 0.22 -22.10
CA GLU A 185 -5.48 -0.07 -22.55
C GLU A 185 -5.06 -1.51 -22.23
N LEU A 186 -5.40 -2.01 -21.04
CA LEU A 186 -5.17 -3.40 -20.64
C LEU A 186 -5.89 -4.39 -21.55
N VAL A 187 -7.18 -4.17 -21.83
CA VAL A 187 -7.94 -5.05 -22.74
C VAL A 187 -7.37 -5.04 -24.15
N ASN A 188 -6.86 -3.88 -24.60
CA ASN A 188 -6.19 -3.73 -25.89
C ASN A 188 -4.73 -4.21 -25.87
N SER A 189 -4.25 -4.83 -24.79
CA SER A 189 -2.88 -5.34 -24.63
C SER A 189 -1.79 -4.26 -24.81
N LYS A 190 -2.11 -3.00 -24.50
CA LYS A 190 -1.15 -1.87 -24.50
C LYS A 190 -0.51 -1.65 -23.13
N ALA A 191 -1.03 -2.29 -22.10
CA ALA A 191 -0.54 -2.24 -20.74
C ALA A 191 -0.39 -3.66 -20.18
N GLU A 192 0.49 -3.82 -19.21
CA GLU A 192 0.74 -5.09 -18.52
C GLU A 192 -0.13 -5.22 -17.28
N VAL A 193 -0.55 -6.45 -16.98
CA VAL A 193 -1.33 -6.79 -15.79
C VAL A 193 -0.41 -6.74 -14.57
N ASP A 194 -0.88 -6.09 -13.50
CA ASP A 194 -0.11 -6.00 -12.26
C ASP A 194 0.05 -7.37 -11.58
N ASP A 195 1.28 -7.65 -11.14
CA ASP A 195 1.57 -8.79 -10.28
C ASP A 195 1.25 -8.45 -8.81
N ILE A 196 0.29 -9.17 -8.24
CA ILE A 196 -0.19 -8.98 -6.86
C ILE A 196 0.89 -9.35 -5.83
N ASP A 197 1.83 -10.22 -6.19
CA ASP A 197 2.86 -10.75 -5.29
C ASP A 197 4.13 -9.90 -5.30
N HIS A 198 4.28 -9.01 -6.28
CA HIS A 198 5.34 -8.02 -6.34
C HIS A 198 5.35 -7.13 -5.08
N LEU A 199 6.52 -6.96 -4.44
CA LEU A 199 6.62 -6.19 -3.20
C LEU A 199 6.33 -4.68 -3.36
N SER A 200 6.25 -4.15 -4.59
CA SER A 200 5.74 -2.78 -4.82
C SER A 200 4.22 -2.69 -4.61
N ASN A 201 3.50 -3.81 -4.67
CA ASN A 201 2.06 -3.91 -4.44
C ASN A 201 1.72 -4.40 -3.03
N ARG A 202 2.72 -4.77 -2.23
CA ARG A 202 2.56 -5.23 -0.85
C ARG A 202 3.24 -4.29 0.13
N ARG A 203 2.50 -3.83 1.12
CA ARG A 203 2.95 -2.84 2.11
C ARG A 203 2.88 -3.37 3.53
N ILE A 204 3.88 -3.03 4.34
CA ILE A 204 3.90 -3.34 5.77
C ILE A 204 3.12 -2.26 6.53
N LYS A 205 2.17 -2.71 7.36
CA LYS A 205 1.51 -1.86 8.37
C LYS A 205 2.21 -1.99 9.71
N THR A 206 2.84 -0.91 10.16
CA THR A 206 3.51 -0.88 11.46
C THR A 206 2.50 -0.85 12.62
N VAL A 207 2.96 -1.16 13.84
CA VAL A 207 2.11 -1.10 15.03
C VAL A 207 1.54 0.31 15.26
N GLY A 208 2.32 1.35 14.96
CA GLY A 208 1.89 2.74 15.12
C GLY A 208 0.73 3.09 14.21
N GLU A 209 0.80 2.70 12.94
CA GLU A 209 -0.27 2.93 11.97
C GLU A 209 -1.55 2.14 12.30
N GLN A 210 -1.42 0.87 12.66
CA GLN A 210 -2.58 0.06 13.05
C GLN A 210 -3.27 0.63 14.30
N LEU A 211 -2.48 1.06 15.28
CA LEU A 211 -2.99 1.71 16.48
C LEU A 211 -3.65 3.05 16.15
N ALA A 212 -3.04 3.87 15.27
CA ALA A 212 -3.61 5.13 14.82
C ALA A 212 -4.97 4.94 14.14
N GLY A 213 -5.12 3.92 13.30
CA GLY A 213 -6.41 3.56 12.69
C GLY A 213 -7.49 3.23 13.73
N GLN A 214 -7.16 2.40 14.72
CA GLN A 214 -8.10 2.09 15.81
C GLN A 214 -8.41 3.31 16.68
N PHE A 215 -7.40 4.12 16.96
CA PHE A 215 -7.54 5.35 17.71
C PHE A 215 -8.46 6.34 16.99
N GLY A 216 -8.35 6.44 15.66
CA GLY A 216 -9.24 7.22 14.81
C GLY A 216 -10.71 6.79 14.97
N VAL A 217 -10.99 5.48 14.94
CA VAL A 217 -12.34 4.94 15.21
C VAL A 217 -12.82 5.33 16.62
N GLY A 218 -11.94 5.28 17.62
CA GLY A 218 -12.23 5.71 18.99
C GLY A 218 -12.60 7.19 19.06
N LEU A 219 -11.82 8.06 18.40
CA LEU A 219 -12.09 9.50 18.31
C LEU A 219 -13.38 9.80 17.57
N SER A 220 -13.68 9.12 16.47
CA SER A 220 -14.94 9.30 15.74
C SER A 220 -16.16 8.96 16.61
N ARG A 221 -16.07 7.94 17.48
CA ARG A 221 -17.13 7.62 18.45
C ARG A 221 -17.29 8.72 19.49
N ILE A 222 -16.18 9.21 20.04
CA ILE A 222 -16.19 10.32 21.01
C ILE A 222 -16.80 11.58 20.37
N ALA A 223 -16.37 11.94 19.17
CA ALA A 223 -16.89 13.09 18.44
C ALA A 223 -18.41 12.98 18.21
N ARG A 224 -18.93 11.78 17.89
CA ARG A 224 -20.37 11.55 17.76
C ARG A 224 -21.10 11.78 19.08
N THR A 225 -20.62 11.18 20.18
CA THR A 225 -21.23 11.35 21.51
C THR A 225 -21.19 12.80 21.99
N ILE A 226 -20.13 13.55 21.68
CA ILE A 226 -20.04 14.98 21.98
C ILE A 226 -21.12 15.75 21.21
N LYS A 227 -21.23 15.54 19.89
CA LYS A 227 -22.26 16.18 19.06
C LYS A 227 -23.68 15.87 19.57
N GLU A 228 -23.95 14.61 19.91
CA GLU A 228 -25.24 14.20 20.47
C GLU A 228 -25.53 14.91 21.80
N ARG A 229 -24.54 15.00 22.71
CA ARG A 229 -24.73 15.69 24.00
C ARG A 229 -24.93 17.19 23.86
N MET A 230 -24.20 17.83 22.95
CA MET A 230 -24.32 19.26 22.68
C MET A 230 -25.70 19.59 22.11
N ASN A 231 -26.21 18.79 21.17
CA ASN A 231 -27.52 19.03 20.55
C ASN A 231 -28.71 18.85 21.51
N VAL A 232 -28.56 18.09 22.61
CA VAL A 232 -29.66 17.79 23.53
C VAL A 232 -29.86 18.87 24.59
N ARG A 233 -28.84 19.69 24.90
CA ARG A 233 -28.91 20.67 26.00
C ARG A 233 -28.31 22.02 25.63
N ASP A 234 -29.09 22.83 24.91
CA ASP A 234 -28.66 24.16 24.46
C ASP A 234 -28.46 25.20 25.59
N ASN A 235 -28.96 24.97 26.81
CA ASN A 235 -28.96 25.95 27.90
C ASN A 235 -28.01 25.63 29.08
N GLU A 236 -27.15 24.59 28.97
CA GLU A 236 -26.11 24.29 29.98
C GLU A 236 -24.73 24.77 29.53
N VAL A 237 -23.99 25.44 30.43
CA VAL A 237 -22.57 25.76 30.18
C VAL A 237 -21.75 24.49 30.35
N PHE A 238 -21.37 23.86 29.24
CA PHE A 238 -20.51 22.69 29.26
C PHE A 238 -19.05 23.06 29.50
N THR A 239 -18.36 22.30 30.35
CA THR A 239 -16.89 22.27 30.33
C THR A 239 -16.42 21.12 29.43
N PRO A 240 -15.24 21.23 28.77
CA PRO A 240 -14.72 20.15 27.92
C PRO A 240 -14.56 18.81 28.65
N ILE A 241 -14.35 18.83 29.97
CA ILE A 241 -14.19 17.63 30.81
C ILE A 241 -15.51 16.85 30.87
N ASP A 242 -16.66 17.53 30.88
CA ASP A 242 -17.99 16.89 30.98
C ASP A 242 -18.37 16.13 29.69
N LEU A 243 -17.78 16.52 28.56
CA LEU A 243 -18.07 15.97 27.24
C LEU A 243 -17.20 14.76 26.88
N ILE A 244 -16.03 14.62 27.51
CA ILE A 244 -15.04 13.59 27.15
C ILE A 244 -15.16 12.37 28.08
N ASN A 245 -15.35 11.19 27.49
CA ASN A 245 -15.30 9.92 28.21
C ASN A 245 -14.03 9.13 27.87
N ALA A 246 -13.04 9.17 28.76
CA ALA A 246 -11.77 8.47 28.61
C ALA A 246 -11.90 6.93 28.48
N LYS A 247 -12.93 6.32 29.09
CA LYS A 247 -13.13 4.86 29.04
C LYS A 247 -13.33 4.35 27.60
N THR A 248 -13.95 5.17 26.75
CA THR A 248 -14.17 4.83 25.34
C THR A 248 -12.85 4.58 24.62
N LEU A 249 -11.85 5.41 24.89
CA LEU A 249 -10.54 5.34 24.27
C LEU A 249 -9.71 4.19 24.84
N SER A 250 -9.68 4.06 26.17
CA SER A 250 -8.97 2.96 26.83
C SER A 250 -9.52 1.59 26.42
N SER A 251 -10.83 1.47 26.21
CA SER A 251 -11.45 0.22 25.73
C SER A 251 -10.97 -0.17 24.33
N VAL A 252 -10.81 0.80 23.42
CA VAL A 252 -10.29 0.55 22.06
C VAL A 252 -8.84 0.09 22.11
N ILE A 253 -8.00 0.75 22.92
CA ILE A 253 -6.59 0.37 23.09
C ILE A 253 -6.46 -1.03 23.70
N ASN A 254 -7.23 -1.32 24.76
CA ASN A 254 -7.21 -2.63 25.40
C ASN A 254 -7.71 -3.73 24.46
N SER A 255 -8.72 -3.44 23.63
CA SER A 255 -9.16 -4.38 22.60
C SER A 255 -8.06 -4.61 21.57
N PHE A 256 -7.39 -3.56 21.10
CA PHE A 256 -6.30 -3.70 20.13
C PHE A 256 -5.17 -4.59 20.64
N PHE A 257 -4.66 -4.36 21.85
CA PHE A 257 -3.57 -5.19 22.39
C PHE A 257 -4.05 -6.55 22.94
N GLY A 258 -5.31 -6.67 23.34
CA GLY A 258 -5.85 -7.88 23.96
C GLY A 258 -6.41 -8.91 22.99
N THR A 259 -7.00 -8.50 21.87
CA THR A 259 -7.72 -9.41 20.95
C THR A 259 -7.14 -9.48 19.54
N ASN A 260 -6.22 -8.60 19.17
CA ASN A 260 -5.62 -8.62 17.84
C ASN A 260 -4.70 -9.84 17.68
N GLN A 261 -4.85 -10.57 16.58
CA GLN A 261 -4.03 -11.74 16.24
C GLN A 261 -2.54 -11.42 16.09
N LEU A 262 -2.21 -10.16 15.78
CA LEU A 262 -0.83 -9.68 15.68
C LEU A 262 -0.22 -9.32 17.04
N SER A 263 -1.05 -9.15 18.08
CA SER A 263 -0.60 -8.93 19.46
C SER A 263 -0.40 -10.29 20.14
N GLN A 264 0.81 -10.83 20.02
CA GLN A 264 1.15 -12.17 20.50
C GLN A 264 2.08 -12.11 21.71
N PHE A 265 2.06 -13.15 22.54
CA PHE A 265 3.07 -13.31 23.57
C PHE A 265 4.45 -13.40 22.93
N MET A 266 5.39 -12.60 23.44
CA MET A 266 6.74 -12.58 22.93
C MET A 266 7.40 -13.95 23.15
N ASP A 267 8.01 -14.50 22.09
CA ASP A 267 8.91 -15.64 22.18
C ASP A 267 10.20 -15.20 22.88
N GLN A 268 10.40 -15.67 24.10
CA GLN A 268 11.53 -15.35 24.98
C GLN A 268 12.30 -16.62 25.34
N THR A 269 12.30 -17.62 24.44
CA THR A 269 13.07 -18.84 24.64
C THR A 269 14.57 -18.52 24.74
N ASN A 270 15.08 -17.71 23.81
CA ASN A 270 16.44 -17.20 23.79
C ASN A 270 16.51 -15.81 23.09
N PRO A 271 17.65 -15.09 23.13
CA PRO A 271 17.77 -13.76 22.53
C PRO A 271 17.49 -13.72 21.01
N LEU A 272 17.82 -14.80 20.29
CA LEU A 272 17.54 -14.91 18.85
C LEU A 272 16.04 -15.01 18.58
N ALA A 273 15.32 -15.82 19.35
CA ALA A 273 13.87 -15.96 19.25
C ALA A 273 13.15 -14.61 19.45
N GLU A 274 13.63 -13.80 20.40
CA GLU A 274 13.07 -12.47 20.66
C GLU A 274 13.27 -11.51 19.47
N ILE A 275 14.50 -11.40 18.94
CA ILE A 275 14.80 -10.51 17.81
C ILE A 275 14.01 -10.93 16.57
N THR A 276 14.03 -12.23 16.26
CA THR A 276 13.38 -12.77 15.06
C THR A 276 11.87 -12.61 15.13
N HIS A 277 11.26 -12.75 16.33
CA HIS A 277 9.85 -12.50 16.53
C HIS A 277 9.48 -11.03 16.31
N LYS A 278 10.32 -10.08 16.76
CA LYS A 278 10.13 -8.64 16.51
C LYS A 278 10.29 -8.24 15.05
N ARG A 279 11.08 -8.99 14.27
CA ARG A 279 11.34 -8.76 12.83
C ARG A 279 10.46 -9.62 11.90
N ARG A 280 9.43 -10.26 12.45
CA ARG A 280 8.51 -11.13 11.72
C ARG A 280 7.44 -10.30 11.00
N LEU A 281 7.14 -10.71 9.78
CA LEU A 281 6.05 -10.19 8.98
C LEU A 281 4.97 -11.27 8.81
N SER A 282 3.72 -10.83 8.77
CA SER A 282 2.55 -11.70 8.63
C SER A 282 1.64 -11.15 7.55
N ALA A 283 1.33 -11.98 6.56
CA ALA A 283 0.26 -11.72 5.59
C ALA A 283 -1.13 -11.96 6.20
N LEU A 284 -1.20 -12.62 7.37
CA LEU A 284 -2.42 -12.86 8.14
C LEU A 284 -2.76 -11.68 9.04
N GLY A 285 -4.05 -11.49 9.32
CA GLY A 285 -4.56 -10.50 10.28
C GLY A 285 -5.61 -9.57 9.67
N PRO A 286 -6.04 -8.53 10.41
CA PRO A 286 -7.05 -7.59 9.94
C PRO A 286 -6.56 -6.82 8.69
N GLY A 287 -7.28 -6.98 7.58
CA GLY A 287 -6.91 -6.39 6.28
C GLY A 287 -5.88 -7.19 5.49
N GLY A 288 -5.49 -8.38 5.96
CA GLY A 288 -4.65 -9.33 5.24
C GLY A 288 -5.44 -10.54 4.72
N LEU A 289 -4.71 -11.61 4.39
CA LEU A 289 -5.26 -12.86 3.91
C LEU A 289 -5.76 -13.74 5.07
N SER A 290 -6.77 -14.57 4.80
CA SER A 290 -7.09 -15.71 5.67
C SER A 290 -6.36 -16.95 5.18
N ARG A 291 -6.08 -17.90 6.08
CA ARG A 291 -5.37 -19.15 5.74
C ARG A 291 -6.06 -19.95 4.63
N GLU A 292 -7.39 -19.94 4.60
CA GLU A 292 -8.22 -20.66 3.63
C GLU A 292 -8.27 -19.98 2.26
N ARG A 293 -8.13 -18.64 2.23
CA ARG A 293 -8.13 -17.86 0.98
C ARG A 293 -6.74 -17.73 0.37
N ALA A 294 -5.69 -18.04 1.12
CA ALA A 294 -4.32 -17.99 0.65
C ALA A 294 -4.01 -19.21 -0.24
N GLY A 295 -4.02 -18.99 -1.56
CA GLY A 295 -3.62 -19.95 -2.58
C GLY A 295 -2.12 -20.30 -2.54
N PHE A 296 -1.66 -21.00 -3.56
CA PHE A 296 -0.24 -21.38 -3.68
C PHE A 296 0.65 -20.20 -4.09
N GLU A 297 0.18 -19.34 -5.01
CA GLU A 297 0.94 -18.21 -5.57
C GLU A 297 1.45 -17.26 -4.47
N VAL A 298 0.55 -16.83 -3.57
CA VAL A 298 0.90 -15.89 -2.49
C VAL A 298 1.90 -16.45 -1.46
N ARG A 299 2.14 -17.77 -1.45
CA ARG A 299 3.08 -18.45 -0.54
C ARG A 299 4.45 -18.68 -1.19
N ASP A 300 4.54 -18.54 -2.51
CA ASP A 300 5.76 -18.83 -3.23
C ASP A 300 6.80 -17.72 -3.03
N VAL A 301 8.05 -18.03 -3.35
CA VAL A 301 9.15 -17.06 -3.26
C VAL A 301 9.18 -16.22 -4.54
N HIS A 302 8.82 -14.95 -4.41
CA HIS A 302 8.90 -13.99 -5.49
C HIS A 302 10.31 -13.40 -5.63
N TYR A 303 10.75 -13.06 -6.85
CA TYR A 303 12.11 -12.53 -7.09
C TYR A 303 12.37 -11.21 -6.35
N THR A 304 11.33 -10.39 -6.14
CA THR A 304 11.44 -9.14 -5.35
C THR A 304 11.75 -9.37 -3.88
N HIS A 305 11.60 -10.59 -3.36
CA HIS A 305 11.97 -10.92 -1.99
C HIS A 305 13.47 -10.78 -1.74
N TYR A 306 14.30 -10.82 -2.80
CA TYR A 306 15.75 -10.68 -2.71
C TYR A 306 16.15 -9.46 -1.86
N GLY A 307 16.94 -9.71 -0.82
CA GLY A 307 17.42 -8.67 0.09
C GLY A 307 16.37 -8.04 1.03
N ARG A 308 15.09 -8.41 0.88
CA ARG A 308 13.94 -7.80 1.59
C ARG A 308 13.31 -8.78 2.56
N LEU A 309 12.95 -9.96 2.07
CA LEU A 309 12.36 -11.06 2.83
C LEU A 309 13.26 -12.28 2.72
N CYS A 310 13.48 -12.96 3.83
CA CYS A 310 14.24 -14.20 3.83
C CYS A 310 13.43 -15.32 3.16
N PRO A 311 13.97 -15.98 2.10
CA PRO A 311 13.28 -17.09 1.45
C PRO A 311 13.36 -18.39 2.26
N ILE A 312 14.24 -18.47 3.27
CA ILE A 312 14.50 -19.69 4.05
C ILE A 312 13.68 -19.71 5.35
N GLU A 313 13.63 -18.59 6.08
CA GLU A 313 13.02 -18.54 7.41
C GLU A 313 11.51 -18.30 7.33
N THR A 314 10.76 -19.40 7.29
CA THR A 314 9.30 -19.41 7.40
C THR A 314 8.85 -20.59 8.29
N PRO A 315 7.72 -20.50 9.01
CA PRO A 315 7.19 -21.63 9.77
C PRO A 315 6.79 -22.79 8.86
N GLU A 316 7.07 -24.01 9.31
CA GLU A 316 6.59 -25.23 8.66
C GLU A 316 5.08 -25.40 8.82
N GLY A 317 4.46 -26.11 7.88
CA GLY A 317 3.05 -26.47 7.92
C GLY A 317 2.11 -25.39 7.35
N PRO A 318 0.91 -25.18 7.92
CA PRO A 318 -0.14 -24.40 7.26
C PRO A 318 0.19 -22.92 7.00
N ASN A 319 1.16 -22.36 7.72
CA ASN A 319 1.57 -20.95 7.63
C ASN A 319 2.77 -20.70 6.71
N ILE A 320 3.28 -21.73 6.02
CA ILE A 320 4.39 -21.58 5.08
C ILE A 320 4.10 -20.49 4.05
N GLY A 321 5.06 -19.58 3.84
CA GLY A 321 4.96 -18.44 2.92
C GLY A 321 4.06 -17.29 3.40
N LEU A 322 3.24 -17.49 4.44
CA LEU A 322 2.37 -16.45 5.00
C LEU A 322 3.01 -15.68 6.15
N ILE A 323 4.06 -16.26 6.72
CA ILE A 323 4.89 -15.66 7.76
C ILE A 323 6.32 -15.71 7.26
N SER A 324 6.95 -14.54 7.18
CA SER A 324 8.32 -14.38 6.68
C SER A 324 9.10 -13.49 7.61
N SER A 325 10.42 -13.56 7.53
CA SER A 325 11.33 -12.72 8.31
C SER A 325 12.00 -11.69 7.42
N LEU A 326 12.22 -10.48 7.95
CA LEU A 326 12.99 -9.45 7.26
C LEU A 326 14.43 -9.91 7.00
N GLY A 327 14.98 -9.57 5.83
CA GLY A 327 16.40 -9.76 5.53
C GLY A 327 17.30 -8.99 6.51
N VAL A 328 18.60 -9.34 6.57
CA VAL A 328 19.56 -8.72 7.52
C VAL A 328 19.57 -7.19 7.41
N TYR A 329 19.71 -6.68 6.18
CA TYR A 329 19.84 -5.24 5.93
C TYR A 329 18.54 -4.54 5.50
N ALA A 330 17.44 -5.29 5.39
CA ALA A 330 16.15 -4.77 4.95
C ALA A 330 15.64 -3.67 5.89
N LYS A 331 15.09 -2.60 5.32
CA LYS A 331 14.45 -1.49 6.04
C LYS A 331 13.04 -1.26 5.51
N VAL A 332 12.20 -0.67 6.35
CA VAL A 332 10.85 -0.21 5.95
C VAL A 332 10.89 1.30 5.83
N ASN A 333 10.52 1.84 4.67
CA ASN A 333 10.52 3.27 4.43
C ASN A 333 9.29 3.96 5.04
N GLY A 334 9.24 5.29 4.97
CA GLY A 334 8.12 6.08 5.51
C GLY A 334 6.76 5.72 4.91
N MET A 335 6.74 5.23 3.66
CA MET A 335 5.54 4.77 2.98
C MET A 335 5.20 3.29 3.26
N GLY A 336 5.99 2.57 4.07
CA GLY A 336 5.71 1.18 4.44
C GLY A 336 6.19 0.12 3.44
N PHE A 337 6.97 0.49 2.42
CA PHE A 337 7.61 -0.45 1.49
C PHE A 337 8.96 -0.94 2.03
N ILE A 338 9.34 -2.16 1.64
CA ILE A 338 10.62 -2.74 2.04
C ILE A 338 11.71 -2.36 1.05
N GLU A 339 12.81 -1.84 1.57
CA GLU A 339 13.97 -1.44 0.82
C GLU A 339 15.18 -2.26 1.24
N THR A 340 16.11 -2.44 0.31
CA THR A 340 17.36 -3.15 0.53
C THR A 340 18.52 -2.31 0.00
N PRO A 341 19.70 -2.34 0.64
CA PRO A 341 20.79 -1.46 0.25
C PRO A 341 21.60 -2.01 -0.93
N TYR A 342 22.08 -1.11 -1.78
CA TYR A 342 22.96 -1.42 -2.89
C TYR A 342 24.09 -0.40 -3.01
N ARG A 343 25.22 -0.81 -3.58
CA ARG A 343 26.32 0.10 -3.95
C ARG A 343 26.19 0.49 -5.40
N LYS A 344 26.29 1.79 -5.69
CA LYS A 344 26.23 2.31 -7.06
C LYS A 344 27.48 1.90 -7.85
N VAL A 345 27.29 1.55 -9.11
CA VAL A 345 28.37 1.28 -10.06
C VAL A 345 28.34 2.34 -11.15
N GLU A 346 29.50 2.95 -11.42
CA GLU A 346 29.66 3.93 -12.50
C GLU A 346 30.83 3.51 -13.40
N ASN A 347 30.55 3.26 -14.68
CA ASN A 347 31.54 2.83 -15.68
C ASN A 347 32.40 1.64 -15.22
N GLY A 348 31.76 0.59 -14.68
CA GLY A 348 32.46 -0.61 -14.20
C GLY A 348 33.21 -0.44 -12.87
N LYS A 349 33.06 0.70 -12.19
CA LYS A 349 33.64 0.96 -10.88
C LYS A 349 32.58 1.05 -9.79
N VAL A 350 32.67 0.17 -8.81
CA VAL A 350 31.83 0.15 -7.61
C VAL A 350 32.24 1.29 -6.68
N ASN A 351 31.27 2.08 -6.23
CA ASN A 351 31.51 3.10 -5.22
C ASN A 351 31.64 2.45 -3.82
N LEU A 352 32.86 2.36 -3.31
CA LEU A 352 33.16 1.80 -1.98
C LEU A 352 33.19 2.85 -0.85
N VAL A 353 33.17 4.14 -1.19
CA VAL A 353 33.35 5.25 -0.24
C VAL A 353 32.01 5.77 0.27
N GLU A 354 31.02 5.91 -0.61
CA GLU A 354 29.71 6.41 -0.25
C GLU A 354 28.86 5.38 0.48
N THR A 355 27.91 5.88 1.27
CA THR A 355 26.94 5.02 1.94
C THR A 355 26.03 4.32 0.93
N PRO A 356 25.71 3.03 1.13
CA PRO A 356 24.79 2.31 0.26
C PRO A 356 23.43 3.00 0.13
N ILE A 357 22.87 2.97 -1.09
CA ILE A 357 21.56 3.53 -1.41
C ILE A 357 20.51 2.44 -1.19
N TYR A 358 19.43 2.78 -0.50
CA TYR A 358 18.30 1.88 -0.31
C TYR A 358 17.34 2.00 -1.48
N LEU A 359 17.00 0.87 -2.10
CA LEU A 359 16.05 0.82 -3.20
C LEU A 359 14.83 -0.03 -2.80
N SER A 360 13.64 0.50 -3.07
CA SER A 360 12.38 -0.26 -3.03
C SER A 360 12.31 -1.24 -4.20
N ALA A 361 11.35 -2.18 -4.14
CA ALA A 361 11.17 -3.16 -5.22
C ALA A 361 10.85 -2.47 -6.56
N GLU A 362 10.13 -1.36 -6.54
CA GLU A 362 9.78 -0.59 -7.73
C GLU A 362 10.97 0.20 -8.29
N GLU A 363 11.87 0.70 -7.45
CA GLU A 363 13.08 1.42 -7.91
C GLU A 363 14.17 0.47 -8.46
N GLU A 364 14.06 -0.81 -8.13
CA GLU A 364 14.91 -1.89 -8.61
C GLU A 364 14.52 -2.36 -10.03
N GLU A 365 13.28 -2.12 -10.46
CA GLU A 365 12.78 -2.49 -11.80
C GLU A 365 13.64 -1.85 -12.92
N GLY A 366 13.95 -2.64 -13.94
CA GLY A 366 14.82 -2.23 -15.05
C GLY A 366 16.27 -1.88 -14.68
N LYS A 367 16.75 -2.28 -13.49
CA LYS A 367 18.16 -2.13 -13.07
C LYS A 367 18.91 -3.45 -13.14
N MET A 368 20.14 -3.37 -13.65
CA MET A 368 21.10 -4.48 -13.65
C MET A 368 21.91 -4.49 -12.35
N ILE A 369 21.76 -5.53 -11.54
CA ILE A 369 22.39 -5.65 -10.22
C ILE A 369 23.36 -6.84 -10.18
N ALA A 370 24.64 -6.57 -9.93
CA ALA A 370 25.65 -7.61 -9.76
C ALA A 370 25.68 -8.18 -8.32
N GLN A 371 26.17 -9.41 -8.19
CA GLN A 371 26.28 -10.11 -6.91
C GLN A 371 27.39 -9.51 -6.01
N ALA A 372 27.28 -9.71 -4.69
CA ALA A 372 28.28 -9.20 -3.73
C ALA A 372 29.68 -9.82 -3.88
N ASN A 373 29.79 -11.00 -4.52
CA ASN A 373 31.02 -11.78 -4.66
C ASN A 373 31.79 -11.52 -5.96
N ILE A 374 31.42 -10.49 -6.73
CA ILE A 374 32.13 -10.14 -7.96
C ILE A 374 33.61 -9.82 -7.68
N GLU A 375 34.48 -10.27 -8.58
CA GLU A 375 35.91 -9.96 -8.50
C GLU A 375 36.15 -8.47 -8.83
N MET A 376 36.75 -7.75 -7.88
CA MET A 376 37.06 -6.32 -8.00
C MET A 376 38.44 -6.01 -7.42
N ASP A 377 39.06 -4.95 -7.92
CA ASP A 377 40.32 -4.41 -7.38
C ASP A 377 40.09 -3.61 -6.07
N GLU A 378 41.17 -3.21 -5.39
CA GLU A 378 41.10 -2.41 -4.16
C GLU A 378 40.42 -1.04 -4.34
N ASN A 379 40.35 -0.54 -5.58
CA ASN A 379 39.70 0.72 -5.93
C ASN A 379 38.22 0.54 -6.30
N GLY A 380 37.71 -0.69 -6.32
CA GLY A 380 36.33 -1.04 -6.69
C GLY A 380 36.10 -1.27 -8.19
N THR A 381 37.14 -1.32 -9.02
CA THR A 381 37.02 -1.63 -10.46
C THR A 381 36.76 -3.12 -10.64
N ILE A 382 35.72 -3.47 -11.39
CA ILE A 382 35.40 -4.86 -11.71
C ILE A 382 36.48 -5.42 -12.65
N THR A 383 37.13 -6.52 -12.27
CA THR A 383 38.26 -7.09 -13.02
C THR A 383 37.82 -8.08 -14.10
N ALA A 384 36.61 -8.63 -13.99
CA ALA A 384 36.08 -9.60 -14.95
C ALA A 384 35.52 -8.92 -16.21
N ASP A 385 35.81 -9.48 -17.39
CA ASP A 385 35.31 -8.96 -18.68
C ASP A 385 33.78 -9.09 -18.80
N ARG A 386 33.20 -10.10 -18.16
CA ARG A 386 31.75 -10.33 -18.12
C ARG A 386 31.33 -10.74 -16.72
N VAL A 387 30.19 -10.23 -16.28
CA VAL A 387 29.64 -10.47 -14.95
C VAL A 387 28.19 -10.92 -15.05
N ILE A 388 27.79 -11.80 -14.12
CA ILE A 388 26.39 -12.20 -13.97
C ILE A 388 25.68 -11.06 -13.23
N ALA A 389 24.68 -10.48 -13.87
CA ALA A 389 23.79 -9.50 -13.25
C ALA A 389 22.39 -10.08 -13.15
N ARG A 390 21.63 -9.60 -12.17
CA ARG A 390 20.20 -9.85 -12.02
C ARG A 390 19.43 -8.67 -12.62
N GLU A 391 18.46 -8.99 -13.45
CA GLU A 391 17.44 -8.07 -13.95
C GLU A 391 16.09 -8.71 -13.66
N GLU A 392 15.38 -8.20 -12.66
CA GLU A 392 14.11 -8.76 -12.20
C GLU A 392 14.23 -10.26 -11.84
N GLY A 393 13.64 -11.13 -12.66
CA GLY A 393 13.69 -12.58 -12.52
C GLY A 393 14.73 -13.29 -13.41
N ASP A 394 15.46 -12.56 -14.25
CA ASP A 394 16.47 -13.11 -15.17
C ASP A 394 17.91 -12.82 -14.70
N PHE A 395 18.86 -13.62 -15.19
CA PHE A 395 20.27 -13.60 -14.81
C PHE A 395 21.21 -13.46 -16.03
N PRO A 396 21.14 -12.33 -16.77
CA PRO A 396 21.97 -12.11 -17.94
C PRO A 396 23.47 -11.96 -17.61
N VAL A 397 24.31 -12.37 -18.57
CA VAL A 397 25.76 -12.18 -18.52
C VAL A 397 26.14 -10.93 -19.30
N VAL A 398 26.45 -9.85 -18.59
CA VAL A 398 26.64 -8.51 -19.14
C VAL A 398 28.07 -8.00 -18.96
N GLU A 399 28.42 -6.94 -19.68
CA GLU A 399 29.68 -6.22 -19.46
C GLU A 399 29.59 -5.35 -18.19
N PRO A 400 30.69 -5.14 -17.45
CA PRO A 400 30.71 -4.32 -16.23
C PRO A 400 30.16 -2.91 -16.39
N ASN A 401 30.22 -2.34 -17.59
CA ASN A 401 29.73 -0.99 -17.88
C ASN A 401 28.20 -0.85 -17.85
N VAL A 402 27.47 -1.97 -18.01
CA VAL A 402 26.00 -2.00 -18.03
C VAL A 402 25.43 -2.22 -16.62
N VAL A 403 26.27 -2.65 -15.67
CA VAL A 403 25.87 -2.86 -14.28
C VAL A 403 25.61 -1.51 -13.62
N HIS A 404 24.44 -1.37 -13.01
CA HIS A 404 24.03 -0.14 -12.32
C HIS A 404 24.37 -0.19 -10.82
N TYR A 405 24.22 -1.36 -10.22
CA TYR A 405 24.39 -1.56 -8.78
C TYR A 405 25.04 -2.91 -8.47
N THR A 406 25.58 -3.04 -7.26
CA THR A 406 26.01 -4.32 -6.68
C THR A 406 25.46 -4.47 -5.28
N ASP A 407 25.24 -5.71 -4.87
CA ASP A 407 24.86 -6.05 -3.50
C ASP A 407 25.91 -5.56 -2.48
N VAL A 408 25.49 -5.28 -1.25
CA VAL A 408 26.40 -4.80 -0.20
C VAL A 408 27.12 -5.96 0.50
N ALA A 409 26.42 -7.08 0.68
CA ALA A 409 26.94 -8.25 1.38
C ALA A 409 26.26 -9.55 0.91
N PRO A 410 26.95 -10.70 0.89
CA PRO A 410 26.36 -11.97 0.46
C PRO A 410 25.19 -12.44 1.33
N ASN A 411 25.20 -12.15 2.63
CA ASN A 411 24.14 -12.51 3.57
C ASN A 411 22.91 -11.58 3.50
N GLN A 412 22.89 -10.60 2.60
CA GLN A 412 21.77 -9.67 2.43
C GLN A 412 20.46 -10.38 2.07
N ILE A 413 20.54 -11.51 1.34
CA ILE A 413 19.39 -12.34 0.96
C ILE A 413 18.74 -13.08 2.14
N ALA A 414 19.49 -13.34 3.21
CA ALA A 414 19.06 -14.16 4.33
C ALA A 414 18.51 -13.32 5.49
N SER A 415 17.81 -13.97 6.43
CA SER A 415 17.43 -13.39 7.71
C SER A 415 18.57 -13.51 8.72
N ILE A 416 18.39 -12.90 9.90
CA ILE A 416 19.32 -13.01 11.02
C ILE A 416 19.52 -14.48 11.43
N SER A 417 18.43 -15.27 11.57
CA SER A 417 18.54 -16.68 11.95
C SER A 417 19.33 -17.48 10.92
N ALA A 418 18.96 -17.39 9.65
CA ALA A 418 19.64 -18.14 8.59
C ALA A 418 21.12 -17.73 8.47
N SER A 419 21.43 -16.45 8.66
CA SER A 419 22.81 -15.93 8.61
C SER A 419 23.69 -16.34 9.82
N LEU A 420 23.13 -16.97 10.84
CA LEU A 420 23.89 -17.57 11.96
C LEU A 420 24.31 -19.02 11.68
N ILE A 421 23.83 -19.63 10.59
CA ILE A 421 24.20 -20.99 10.20
C ILE A 421 25.55 -20.91 9.46
N PRO A 422 26.64 -21.47 10.00
CA PRO A 422 27.89 -21.57 9.25
C PRO A 422 27.74 -22.57 8.11
N PHE A 423 28.41 -22.32 6.98
CA PHE A 423 28.36 -23.19 5.78
C PHE A 423 26.96 -23.36 5.18
N LEU A 424 26.12 -22.33 5.29
CA LEU A 424 24.76 -22.32 4.75
C LEU A 424 24.72 -22.65 3.25
N GLU A 425 25.75 -22.26 2.50
CA GLU A 425 25.93 -22.56 1.08
C GLU A 425 26.08 -24.05 0.74
N HIS A 426 26.35 -24.88 1.75
CA HIS A 426 26.48 -26.34 1.61
C HIS A 426 25.25 -27.10 2.12
N ASP A 427 24.25 -26.40 2.66
CA ASP A 427 23.02 -26.98 3.16
C ASP A 427 21.87 -26.88 2.15
N ASP A 428 21.04 -27.92 2.09
CA ASP A 428 19.77 -27.85 1.37
C ASP A 428 18.83 -26.83 2.02
N ALA A 429 18.06 -26.10 1.20
CA ALA A 429 17.17 -25.04 1.66
C ALA A 429 16.16 -25.51 2.72
N ASN A 430 15.63 -26.74 2.61
CA ASN A 430 14.70 -27.27 3.61
C ASN A 430 15.39 -27.55 4.94
N ARG A 431 16.66 -27.98 4.91
CA ARG A 431 17.46 -28.22 6.12
C ARG A 431 17.83 -26.91 6.79
N ALA A 432 18.19 -25.90 6.01
CA ALA A 432 18.42 -24.55 6.50
C ALA A 432 17.15 -23.95 7.15
N LEU A 433 15.98 -24.16 6.54
CA LEU A 433 14.69 -23.76 7.09
C LEU A 433 14.45 -24.40 8.47
N MET A 434 14.56 -25.73 8.56
CA MET A 434 14.45 -26.44 9.84
C MET A 434 15.47 -25.95 10.87
N GLY A 435 16.74 -25.79 10.47
CA GLY A 435 17.81 -25.30 11.35
C GLY A 435 17.50 -23.92 11.91
N SER A 436 17.08 -22.97 11.05
CA SER A 436 16.69 -21.62 11.46
C SER A 436 15.53 -21.62 12.46
N ASN A 437 14.54 -22.50 12.27
CA ASN A 437 13.40 -22.65 13.16
C ASN A 437 13.75 -23.33 14.50
N MET A 438 14.64 -24.32 14.47
CA MET A 438 15.11 -25.03 15.66
C MET A 438 15.99 -24.16 16.56
N MET A 439 16.83 -23.28 15.98
CA MET A 439 17.66 -22.35 16.77
C MET A 439 16.83 -21.43 17.66
N ARG A 440 15.61 -21.04 17.25
CA ARG A 440 14.70 -20.23 18.07
C ARG A 440 14.14 -20.99 19.27
N GLN A 441 14.19 -22.32 19.25
CA GLN A 441 13.66 -23.19 20.31
C GLN A 441 14.77 -23.63 21.30
N ALA A 442 16.03 -23.29 21.03
CA ALA A 442 17.15 -23.67 21.88
C ALA A 442 17.08 -22.95 23.24
N VAL A 443 16.97 -23.71 24.33
CA VAL A 443 16.92 -23.16 25.69
C VAL A 443 18.34 -22.80 26.17
N PRO A 444 18.54 -21.62 26.79
CA PRO A 444 19.83 -21.23 27.36
C PRO A 444 20.35 -22.24 28.38
N LEU A 445 21.65 -22.53 28.31
CA LEU A 445 22.33 -23.40 29.28
C LEU A 445 22.61 -22.64 30.58
N LEU A 446 22.75 -23.39 31.70
CA LEU A 446 23.18 -22.82 32.98
C LEU A 446 24.54 -22.11 32.89
N ARG A 447 25.43 -22.63 32.03
CA ARG A 447 26.72 -22.03 31.69
C ARG A 447 26.75 -21.83 30.17
N PRO A 448 26.58 -20.59 29.69
CA PRO A 448 26.65 -20.30 28.26
C PRO A 448 28.06 -20.58 27.72
N GLU A 449 28.13 -21.23 26.57
CA GLU A 449 29.36 -21.47 25.82
C GLU A 449 29.27 -20.75 24.46
N ALA A 450 30.38 -20.14 24.04
CA ALA A 450 30.45 -19.51 22.73
C ALA A 450 30.57 -20.59 21.64
N PRO A 451 29.94 -20.42 20.47
CA PRO A 451 30.11 -21.35 19.37
C PRO A 451 31.57 -21.35 18.92
N ILE A 452 32.15 -22.55 18.76
CA ILE A 452 33.52 -22.72 18.26
C ILE A 452 33.61 -22.29 16.79
N VAL A 453 32.55 -22.54 16.02
CA VAL A 453 32.40 -22.11 14.62
C VAL A 453 31.16 -21.21 14.55
N GLY A 454 31.37 -19.95 14.20
CA GLY A 454 30.31 -18.95 14.07
C GLY A 454 30.48 -18.12 12.80
N THR A 455 29.50 -17.24 12.54
CA THR A 455 29.47 -16.39 11.32
C THR A 455 29.92 -14.95 11.59
N GLY A 456 30.04 -14.55 12.85
CA GLY A 456 30.42 -13.20 13.27
C GLY A 456 29.23 -12.29 13.62
N LEU A 457 28.00 -12.73 13.33
CA LEU A 457 26.78 -11.99 13.69
C LEU A 457 26.37 -12.18 15.15
N GLU A 458 26.91 -13.17 15.85
CA GLU A 458 26.50 -13.56 17.22
C GLU A 458 26.63 -12.39 18.19
N ARG A 459 27.73 -11.63 18.11
CA ARG A 459 27.97 -10.45 18.95
C ARG A 459 26.90 -9.39 18.73
N GLN A 460 26.55 -9.15 17.48
CA GLN A 460 25.56 -8.13 17.12
C GLN A 460 24.17 -8.56 17.57
N VAL A 461 23.78 -9.81 17.35
CA VAL A 461 22.51 -10.38 17.83
C VAL A 461 22.42 -10.27 19.36
N ALA A 462 23.47 -10.61 20.09
CA ALA A 462 23.48 -10.50 21.54
C ALA A 462 23.30 -9.04 22.02
N SER A 463 23.98 -8.09 21.38
CA SER A 463 23.91 -6.66 21.74
C SER A 463 22.56 -6.03 21.37
N ASP A 464 22.08 -6.29 20.15
CA ASP A 464 20.84 -5.70 19.61
C ASP A 464 19.58 -6.32 20.24
N SER A 465 19.70 -7.51 20.85
CA SER A 465 18.59 -8.12 21.61
C SER A 465 18.20 -7.31 22.83
N ARG A 466 19.13 -6.46 23.35
CA ARG A 466 18.99 -5.71 24.61
C ARG A 466 18.74 -6.58 25.83
N VAL A 467 19.04 -7.88 25.74
CA VAL A 467 19.08 -8.78 26.91
C VAL A 467 20.32 -8.50 27.76
N LEU A 468 21.41 -8.08 27.11
CA LEU A 468 22.63 -7.62 27.76
C LEU A 468 22.53 -6.16 28.17
N ILE A 469 23.19 -5.82 29.28
CA ILE A 469 23.39 -4.43 29.70
C ILE A 469 24.66 -3.92 29.03
N ASN A 470 24.52 -2.84 28.27
CA ASN A 470 25.62 -2.21 27.56
C ASN A 470 26.04 -0.93 28.29
N ALA A 471 27.36 -0.70 28.39
CA ALA A 471 27.89 0.56 28.87
C ALA A 471 27.56 1.70 27.89
N GLU A 472 27.29 2.90 28.42
CA GLU A 472 26.95 4.09 27.64
C GLU A 472 28.16 4.80 27.05
N GLY A 473 29.36 4.50 27.57
CA GLY A 473 30.61 5.11 27.15
C GLY A 473 31.82 4.35 27.65
N SER A 474 32.99 4.96 27.45
CA SER A 474 34.25 4.45 28.01
C SER A 474 34.37 4.87 29.47
N GLY A 475 34.86 3.98 30.32
CA GLY A 475 34.99 4.25 31.74
C GLY A 475 35.64 3.10 32.48
N THR A 476 35.84 3.32 33.78
CA THR A 476 36.42 2.33 34.69
C THR A 476 35.33 1.73 35.57
N VAL A 477 35.33 0.40 35.72
CA VAL A 477 34.44 -0.29 36.66
C VAL A 477 34.96 -0.04 38.08
N GLU A 478 34.20 0.70 38.88
CA GLU A 478 34.55 0.97 40.28
C GLU A 478 34.03 -0.11 41.22
N TYR A 479 32.87 -0.69 40.91
CA TYR A 479 32.25 -1.72 41.73
C TYR A 479 31.53 -2.76 40.88
N VAL A 480 31.71 -4.03 41.23
CA VAL A 480 31.02 -5.15 40.59
C VAL A 480 30.55 -6.13 41.65
N ASP A 481 29.27 -6.46 41.63
CA ASP A 481 28.73 -7.59 42.38
C ASP A 481 27.71 -8.39 41.55
N ALA A 482 27.07 -9.37 42.18
CA ALA A 482 26.12 -10.24 41.50
C ALA A 482 24.79 -9.55 41.11
N ASN A 483 24.51 -8.36 41.62
CA ASN A 483 23.25 -7.62 41.48
C ASN A 483 23.42 -6.27 40.78
N MET A 484 24.59 -5.65 40.82
CA MET A 484 24.83 -4.34 40.24
C MET A 484 26.29 -4.15 39.80
N ILE A 485 26.46 -3.23 38.85
CA ILE A 485 27.77 -2.81 38.33
C ILE A 485 27.79 -1.29 38.34
N THR A 486 28.79 -0.68 38.97
CA THR A 486 28.99 0.77 38.93
C THR A 486 30.19 1.10 38.05
N ILE A 487 29.95 1.94 37.05
CA ILE A 487 30.94 2.41 36.09
C ILE A 487 31.11 3.91 36.29
N LYS A 488 32.37 4.34 36.40
CA LYS A 488 32.74 5.74 36.31
C LYS A 488 33.16 6.08 34.90
N TYR A 489 32.38 6.93 34.24
CA TYR A 489 32.61 7.31 32.85
C TYR A 489 33.72 8.34 32.72
N ASP A 490 34.55 8.14 31.71
CA ASP A 490 35.60 9.09 31.33
C ASP A 490 34.95 10.25 30.58
N ARG A 491 34.64 11.34 31.30
CA ARG A 491 34.06 12.56 30.71
C ARG A 491 35.11 13.66 30.57
N THR A 492 35.10 14.32 29.43
CA THR A 492 35.86 15.56 29.21
C THR A 492 35.27 16.72 30.01
N ASP A 493 36.07 17.76 30.28
CA ASP A 493 35.59 18.94 31.01
C ASP A 493 34.42 19.65 30.28
N ALA A 494 34.38 19.56 28.95
CA ALA A 494 33.28 20.06 28.15
C ALA A 494 31.98 19.25 28.35
N GLU A 495 32.06 17.92 28.42
CA GLU A 495 30.90 17.06 28.68
C GLU A 495 30.38 17.21 30.12
N ARG A 496 31.28 17.39 31.09
CA ARG A 496 30.91 17.72 32.47
C ARG A 496 30.20 19.06 32.61
N ALA A 497 30.55 20.04 31.78
CA ALA A 497 29.91 21.35 31.80
C ALA A 497 28.48 21.34 31.23
N VAL A 498 28.14 20.33 30.41
CA VAL A 498 26.84 20.21 29.72
C VAL A 498 25.94 19.11 30.32
N SER A 499 26.52 18.13 31.02
CA SER A 499 25.77 17.07 31.69
C SER A 499 25.49 17.39 33.16
N PHE A 500 24.23 17.27 33.58
CA PHE A 500 23.84 17.35 35.00
C PHE A 500 23.93 16.00 35.71
N ASP A 501 24.30 14.93 34.99
CA ASP A 501 24.39 13.59 35.55
C ASP A 501 25.74 13.40 36.27
N PRO A 502 25.80 12.61 37.35
CA PRO A 502 27.07 12.24 37.96
C PRO A 502 27.97 11.45 36.99
N ASP A 503 29.28 11.50 37.22
CA ASP A 503 30.29 10.74 36.44
C ASP A 503 30.17 9.22 36.69
N GLU A 504 29.58 8.83 37.82
CA GLU A 504 29.31 7.44 38.19
C GLU A 504 27.88 7.03 37.83
N LYS A 505 27.74 5.84 37.26
CA LYS A 505 26.45 5.25 36.92
C LYS A 505 26.39 3.79 37.36
N THR A 506 25.33 3.46 38.08
CA THR A 506 25.06 2.11 38.56
C THR A 506 24.00 1.41 37.71
N TYR A 507 24.34 0.23 37.23
CA TYR A 507 23.48 -0.67 36.46
C TYR A 507 22.99 -1.81 37.34
N GLN A 508 21.67 -1.98 37.46
CA GLN A 508 21.06 -3.10 38.19
C GLN A 508 20.89 -4.31 37.27
N LEU A 509 21.39 -5.47 37.69
CA LEU A 509 21.33 -6.74 36.97
C LEU A 509 20.01 -7.46 37.26
N ILE A 510 19.45 -8.09 36.22
CA ILE A 510 18.25 -8.93 36.35
C ILE A 510 18.68 -10.33 36.82
N LYS A 511 18.06 -10.84 37.89
CA LYS A 511 18.37 -12.16 38.48
C LYS A 511 17.17 -13.09 38.41
N PHE A 512 17.38 -14.29 37.86
CA PHE A 512 16.45 -15.42 37.88
C PHE A 512 14.99 -15.04 37.58
N ARG A 513 14.79 -14.19 36.57
CA ARG A 513 13.45 -13.71 36.19
C ARG A 513 12.82 -14.73 35.26
N LYS A 514 11.64 -15.23 35.64
CA LYS A 514 10.87 -16.14 34.80
C LYS A 514 10.47 -15.47 33.47
N THR A 515 10.72 -16.16 32.36
CA THR A 515 10.30 -15.76 31.01
C THR A 515 8.91 -16.30 30.66
N ASN A 516 8.34 -15.85 29.53
CA ASN A 516 7.05 -16.34 29.02
C ASN A 516 7.04 -17.86 28.79
N GLN A 517 8.16 -18.45 28.36
CA GLN A 517 8.30 -19.88 28.10
C GLN A 517 8.77 -20.66 29.35
N SER A 518 8.71 -20.03 30.53
CA SER A 518 9.12 -20.62 31.82
C SER A 518 10.59 -21.02 31.89
N THR A 519 11.46 -20.37 31.11
CA THR A 519 12.91 -20.39 31.33
C THR A 519 13.27 -19.39 32.46
N SER A 520 14.40 -19.57 33.13
CA SER A 520 14.82 -18.76 34.30
C SER A 520 16.31 -18.53 34.37
#